data_AF-A0A9Q9Y3X2-F1
#
_entry.id   AF-A0A9Q9Y3X2-F1
#
_cell.length_a   1.000
_cell.length_b   1.000
_cell.length_c   1.000
_cell.angle_alpha   90.00
_cell.angle_beta   90.00
_cell.angle_gamma   90.00
#
_symmetry.space_group_name_H-M   'P 1'
#
loop_
_entity.id
_entity.type
_entity.pdbx_description
1 polymer ?
#
loop_
_entity_poly.entity_id
_entity_poly.type
_entity_poly.pdbx_seq_one_letter_code
_entity_poly.pdbx_strand_id
1 'polypeptide(L)'
;MMQQWRVRSNLYRVKLSAITLSTVFSKVLKSLMADSTRDELLAFIQQYGSHYISEALYGSELTCNIYFPSKKSQQQLWLQYQKEVTDQGGRRDLKAVPFISYLSGLLKTQLLSDDLVAGVEIRCQEKGTCPAACHLCRQAGRDTPSPTPVLLEVSRIVPLYSLVQDNVTKEAFKSATMSSYWCAGKGDVIENWCRCDLTALGKDGLPNCSPLRRPVLRLAPHLEPSSTMVALEWIDVEPLIGYKVSDYIIQHKRVEDPSEAEIYTGEVLSLVDDLFSGLGSSCVVAGRRSGEHPHSMIYSIIFKCLEPDSLYKFTLYAVDSRGSRSDASFVTVRTSCPMVEDSKAEEIADKVYNLYNGYTSGKEQQTAYNTLMEVSPPLLYRVQHHYNSHYEKFGDFVWRSEDELGPRKAHLILRRMDRISLFCRSLLRSGFIQSRTESVPYMLCRSDDTRPGGTLWHSSLHETRLACLEKVVTVQRNIYGKSKLR
;
A
#
# COMPACT_ATOMS: atom_id res chain seq x y z
N MET A 1 9.91 4.23 3.28
CA MET A 1 9.60 3.84 4.68
C MET A 1 9.11 5.07 5.44
N MET A 2 8.20 4.93 6.39
CA MET A 2 7.74 6.04 7.24
C MET A 2 7.88 5.66 8.71
N GLN A 3 8.42 6.57 9.51
CA GLN A 3 8.49 6.44 10.97
C GLN A 3 7.84 7.66 11.61
N GLN A 4 6.90 7.43 12.51
CA GLN A 4 6.22 8.51 13.23
C GLN A 4 6.94 8.82 14.55
N TRP A 5 7.15 10.11 14.80
CA TRP A 5 7.58 10.67 16.07
C TRP A 5 6.44 11.53 16.61
N ARG A 6 5.99 11.26 17.85
CA ARG A 6 4.87 11.96 18.46
C ARG A 6 5.22 12.39 19.87
N VAL A 7 5.01 13.68 20.16
CA VAL A 7 5.20 14.27 21.49
C VAL A 7 3.89 14.87 21.95
N ARG A 8 3.43 14.48 23.13
CA ARG A 8 2.29 15.09 23.81
C ARG A 8 2.77 15.90 24.99
N SER A 9 2.20 17.09 25.14
CA SER A 9 2.53 18.05 26.20
C SER A 9 1.25 18.77 26.64
N ASN A 10 1.30 19.48 27.78
CA ASN A 10 0.18 20.29 28.26
C ASN A 10 -1.14 19.50 28.40
N LEU A 11 -1.09 18.26 28.89
CA LEU A 11 -2.22 17.33 28.83
C LEU A 11 -3.24 17.53 29.97
N TYR A 12 -4.52 17.63 29.61
CA TYR A 12 -5.64 17.72 30.53
C TYR A 12 -6.73 16.74 30.15
N ARG A 13 -7.12 15.89 31.11
CA ARG A 13 -8.28 15.01 30.95
C ARG A 13 -9.51 15.74 31.48
N VAL A 14 -10.42 16.09 30.57
CA VAL A 14 -11.64 16.86 30.88
C VAL A 14 -12.83 15.91 30.89
N LYS A 15 -13.55 15.89 32.02
CA LYS A 15 -14.77 15.12 32.21
C LYS A 15 -15.93 16.07 32.49
N LEU A 16 -17.04 15.87 31.80
CA LEU A 16 -18.26 16.63 32.05
C LEU A 16 -19.10 15.94 33.13
N SER A 17 -19.21 16.55 34.31
CA SER A 17 -20.08 16.10 35.41
C SER A 17 -20.39 17.28 36.35
N ALA A 18 -21.65 17.68 36.62
CA ALA A 18 -22.96 17.25 36.10
C ALA A 18 -23.44 18.13 34.92
N ILE A 19 -24.46 17.68 34.17
CA ILE A 19 -24.93 18.35 32.96
C ILE A 19 -26.12 19.27 33.28
N THR A 20 -25.97 20.57 32.99
CA THR A 20 -27.10 21.50 32.88
C THR A 20 -27.29 21.88 31.42
N LEU A 21 -28.47 21.59 30.87
CA LEU A 21 -28.77 21.91 29.47
C LEU A 21 -29.00 23.41 29.32
N SER A 22 -28.55 23.98 28.20
CA SER A 22 -28.86 25.39 27.91
C SER A 22 -30.37 25.58 27.73
N THR A 23 -30.88 26.77 28.06
CA THR A 23 -32.31 27.09 27.91
C THR A 23 -32.77 26.95 26.47
N VAL A 24 -31.92 27.32 25.51
CA VAL A 24 -32.18 27.19 24.07
C VAL A 24 -32.25 25.71 23.67
N PHE A 25 -31.24 24.90 24.03
CA PHE A 25 -31.23 23.48 23.66
C PHE A 25 -32.39 22.73 24.33
N SER A 26 -32.71 23.05 25.58
CA SER A 26 -33.85 22.45 26.29
C SER A 26 -35.19 22.74 25.61
N LYS A 27 -35.37 23.92 25.01
CA LYS A 27 -36.58 24.26 24.24
C LYS A 27 -36.68 23.44 22.96
N VAL A 28 -35.58 23.33 22.22
CA VAL A 28 -35.53 22.56 20.96
C VAL A 28 -35.68 21.05 21.23
N LEU A 29 -35.09 20.54 22.31
CA LEU A 29 -35.24 19.15 22.70
C LEU A 29 -36.70 18.83 23.08
N LYS A 30 -37.40 19.79 23.72
CA LYS A 30 -38.83 19.66 24.06
C LYS A 30 -39.77 19.84 22.86
N SER A 31 -39.33 20.46 21.77
CA SER A 31 -40.14 20.55 20.56
C SER A 31 -40.13 19.26 19.74
N LEU A 32 -39.18 18.35 20.00
CA LEU A 32 -39.24 16.99 19.48
C LEU A 32 -40.37 16.25 20.19
N MET A 33 -41.36 15.81 19.43
CA MET A 33 -42.50 15.03 19.91
C MET A 33 -42.51 13.62 19.31
N ALA A 34 -43.36 12.75 19.84
CA ALA A 34 -43.47 11.36 19.41
C ALA A 34 -43.88 11.20 17.94
N ASP A 35 -44.57 12.19 17.37
CA ASP A 35 -45.02 12.27 15.98
C ASP A 35 -44.04 13.01 15.07
N SER A 36 -42.87 13.42 15.58
CA SER A 36 -41.84 14.08 14.76
C SER A 36 -41.49 13.20 13.57
N THR A 37 -41.47 13.81 12.40
CA THR A 37 -41.11 13.11 11.17
C THR A 37 -39.63 12.76 11.16
N ARG A 38 -39.25 11.75 10.37
CA ARG A 38 -37.83 11.39 10.21
C ARG A 38 -37.02 12.58 9.70
N ASP A 39 -37.56 13.37 8.78
CA ASP A 39 -36.86 14.52 8.20
C ASP A 39 -36.61 15.64 9.22
N GLU A 40 -37.57 15.89 10.13
CA GLU A 40 -37.38 16.82 11.26
C GLU A 40 -36.27 16.34 12.21
N LEU A 41 -36.25 15.05 12.54
CA LEU A 41 -35.22 14.45 13.37
C LEU A 41 -33.83 14.45 12.69
N LEU A 42 -33.78 14.22 11.38
CA LEU A 42 -32.54 14.32 10.60
C LEU A 42 -32.03 15.76 10.55
N ALA A 43 -32.92 16.75 10.39
CA ALA A 43 -32.56 18.17 10.46
C ALA A 43 -32.00 18.54 11.84
N PHE A 44 -32.59 18.01 12.93
CA PHE A 44 -32.04 18.15 14.28
C PHE A 44 -30.62 17.57 14.38
N ILE A 45 -30.39 16.35 13.88
CA ILE A 45 -29.07 15.70 13.91
C ILE A 45 -28.04 16.50 13.11
N GLN A 46 -28.44 17.05 11.96
CA GLN A 46 -27.55 17.85 11.13
C GLN A 46 -27.10 19.13 11.86
N GLN A 47 -27.99 19.72 12.67
CA GLN A 47 -27.69 20.95 13.41
C GLN A 47 -26.92 20.70 14.73
N TYR A 48 -27.32 19.68 15.50
CA TYR A 48 -26.83 19.47 16.86
C TYR A 48 -25.88 18.28 17.02
N GLY A 49 -25.71 17.47 15.97
CA GLY A 49 -24.96 16.22 15.99
C GLY A 49 -25.76 15.06 16.59
N SER A 50 -25.08 13.94 16.81
CA SER A 50 -25.68 12.72 17.37
C SER A 50 -25.28 12.43 18.80
N HIS A 51 -24.17 13.00 19.27
CA HIS A 51 -23.58 12.74 20.58
C HIS A 51 -23.03 14.02 21.21
N TYR A 52 -22.94 14.02 22.53
CA TYR A 52 -22.10 14.96 23.27
C TYR A 52 -20.85 14.26 23.81
N ILE A 53 -19.78 15.03 23.98
CA ILE A 53 -18.52 14.55 24.54
C ILE A 53 -18.62 14.56 26.07
N SER A 54 -18.58 13.37 26.68
CA SER A 54 -18.57 13.23 28.14
C SER A 54 -17.15 13.24 28.72
N GLU A 55 -16.17 12.82 27.92
CA GLU A 55 -14.78 12.74 28.31
C GLU A 55 -13.86 12.93 27.10
N ALA A 56 -12.85 13.78 27.27
CA ALA A 56 -11.86 14.06 26.25
C ALA A 56 -10.49 14.40 26.85
N LEU A 57 -9.45 14.18 26.05
CA LEU A 57 -8.09 14.60 26.32
C LEU A 57 -7.80 15.89 25.53
N TYR A 58 -7.44 16.94 26.25
CA TYR A 58 -6.95 18.19 25.71
C TYR A 58 -5.45 18.31 25.92
N GLY A 59 -4.78 19.11 25.09
CA GLY A 59 -3.38 19.49 25.29
C GLY A 59 -2.73 19.99 24.01
N SER A 60 -1.42 19.79 23.91
CA SER A 60 -0.62 20.11 22.74
C SER A 60 0.07 18.86 22.22
N GLU A 61 -0.11 18.54 20.94
CA GLU A 61 0.51 17.38 20.28
C GLU A 61 1.32 17.83 19.06
N LEU A 62 2.59 17.46 19.04
CA LEU A 62 3.43 17.52 17.86
C LEU A 62 3.58 16.12 17.29
N THR A 63 3.10 15.93 16.06
CA THR A 63 3.23 14.68 15.31
C THR A 63 4.07 14.92 14.06
N CYS A 64 5.21 14.27 13.97
CA CYS A 64 6.12 14.33 12.84
C CYS A 64 6.25 12.97 12.16
N ASN A 65 6.12 12.95 10.84
CA ASN A 65 6.38 11.78 10.02
C ASN A 65 7.73 11.95 9.33
N ILE A 66 8.62 10.97 9.54
CA ILE A 66 9.94 10.89 8.93
C ILE A 66 9.87 9.92 7.77
N TYR A 67 10.13 10.39 6.56
CA TYR A 67 10.12 9.62 5.33
C TYR A 67 11.55 9.27 4.95
N PHE A 68 11.83 7.97 4.88
CA PHE A 68 13.10 7.44 4.41
C PHE A 68 12.94 6.86 3.00
N PRO A 69 13.92 7.07 2.10
CA PRO A 69 13.86 6.57 0.73
C PRO A 69 13.94 5.04 0.67
N SER A 70 14.63 4.40 1.62
CA SER A 70 14.73 2.94 1.71
C SER A 70 14.82 2.45 3.15
N LYS A 71 14.51 1.16 3.37
CA LYS A 71 14.72 0.48 4.66
C LYS A 71 16.21 0.43 5.03
N LYS A 72 17.11 0.26 4.04
CA LYS A 72 18.56 0.27 4.25
C LYS A 72 19.03 1.62 4.80
N SER A 73 18.58 2.72 4.18
CA SER A 73 18.92 4.09 4.63
C SER A 73 18.45 4.35 6.07
N GLN A 74 17.22 3.95 6.40
CA GLN A 74 16.71 4.08 7.78
C GLN A 74 17.56 3.29 8.78
N GLN A 75 17.91 2.03 8.45
CA GLN A 75 18.72 1.18 9.34
C GLN A 75 20.13 1.73 9.52
N GLN A 76 20.77 2.21 8.44
CA GLN A 76 22.10 2.81 8.50
C GLN A 76 22.12 4.07 9.38
N LEU A 77 21.16 4.99 9.15
CA LEU A 77 21.02 6.21 9.94
C LEU A 77 20.71 5.91 11.41
N TRP A 78 19.88 4.90 11.68
CA TRP A 78 19.57 4.48 13.04
C TRP A 78 20.80 3.89 13.75
N LEU A 79 21.56 3.02 13.10
CA LEU A 79 22.79 2.44 13.66
C LEU A 79 23.87 3.51 13.87
N GLN A 80 24.01 4.46 12.95
CA GLN A 80 24.91 5.60 13.10
C GLN A 80 24.52 6.45 14.31
N TYR A 81 23.25 6.83 14.41
CA TYR A 81 22.71 7.55 15.56
C TYR A 81 23.01 6.82 16.86
N GLN A 82 22.72 5.51 16.93
CA GLN A 82 23.02 4.71 18.10
C GLN A 82 24.51 4.76 18.45
N LYS A 83 25.40 4.55 17.48
CA LYS A 83 26.85 4.57 17.70
C LYS A 83 27.35 5.94 18.18
N GLU A 84 26.89 7.03 17.59
CA GLU A 84 27.29 8.38 17.98
C GLU A 84 26.76 8.78 19.36
N VAL A 85 25.60 8.25 19.76
CA VAL A 85 25.00 8.47 21.08
C VAL A 85 25.61 7.57 22.16
N THR A 86 26.02 6.32 21.83
CA THR A 86 26.54 5.35 22.81
C THR A 86 28.07 5.34 22.94
N ASP A 87 28.82 5.35 21.84
CA ASP A 87 30.27 5.07 21.86
C ASP A 87 31.14 6.32 21.99
N GLN A 88 30.67 7.50 21.55
CA GLN A 88 31.42 8.74 21.68
C GLN A 88 31.17 9.40 23.04
N GLY A 89 31.83 8.90 24.08
CA GLY A 89 31.89 9.51 25.43
C GLY A 89 32.59 10.88 25.53
N GLY A 90 32.62 11.70 24.47
CA GLY A 90 33.42 12.94 24.40
C GLY A 90 32.67 14.25 24.15
N ARG A 91 31.43 14.23 23.64
CA ARG A 91 30.59 15.44 23.53
C ARG A 91 29.37 15.25 24.43
N ARG A 92 29.39 15.89 25.60
CA ARG A 92 28.35 15.78 26.64
C ARG A 92 26.91 16.09 26.14
N ASP A 93 26.77 16.66 24.94
CA ASP A 93 25.48 17.12 24.39
C ASP A 93 24.70 16.07 23.59
N LEU A 94 25.33 15.02 23.05
CA LEU A 94 24.64 14.06 22.14
C LEU A 94 23.83 12.99 22.86
N LYS A 95 24.15 12.65 24.12
CA LYS A 95 23.47 11.59 24.89
C LYS A 95 21.98 11.84 25.16
N ALA A 96 21.47 13.04 24.92
CA ALA A 96 20.10 13.44 25.19
C ALA A 96 19.30 13.85 23.95
N VAL A 97 19.86 13.74 22.74
CA VAL A 97 19.23 14.25 21.51
C VAL A 97 18.29 13.20 20.92
N PRO A 98 16.99 13.49 20.73
CA PRO A 98 16.08 12.57 20.04
C PRO A 98 16.53 12.31 18.61
N PHE A 99 16.27 11.10 18.10
CA PHE A 99 16.64 10.71 16.73
C PHE A 99 16.15 11.69 15.65
N ILE A 100 14.93 12.22 15.79
CA ILE A 100 14.40 13.23 14.87
C ILE A 100 15.22 14.53 14.87
N SER A 101 15.68 14.97 16.04
CA SER A 101 16.50 16.17 16.20
C SER A 101 17.90 15.95 15.65
N TYR A 102 18.45 14.75 15.82
CA TYR A 102 19.70 14.31 15.20
C TYR A 102 19.60 14.38 13.67
N LEU A 103 18.58 13.77 13.08
CA LEU A 103 18.34 13.82 11.63
C LEU A 103 18.11 15.24 11.12
N SER A 104 17.33 16.05 11.86
CA SER A 104 17.14 17.46 11.49
C SER A 104 18.43 18.26 11.53
N GLY A 105 19.33 17.95 12.47
CA GLY A 105 20.68 18.52 12.52
C GLY A 105 21.48 18.16 11.27
N LEU A 106 21.53 16.87 10.92
CA LEU A 106 22.21 16.39 9.72
C LEU A 106 21.66 17.01 8.43
N LEU A 107 20.34 17.11 8.30
CA LEU A 107 19.67 17.74 7.16
C LEU A 107 20.03 19.23 7.02
N LYS A 108 20.19 19.96 8.13
CA LYS A 108 20.63 21.37 8.11
C LYS A 108 22.10 21.51 7.73
N THR A 109 22.94 20.56 8.12
CA THR A 109 24.39 20.54 7.79
C THR A 109 24.71 19.94 6.43
N GLN A 110 23.73 19.38 5.72
CA GLN A 110 23.86 18.71 4.43
C GLN A 110 24.44 19.60 3.31
N LEU A 111 24.57 20.91 3.56
CA LEU A 111 25.32 21.84 2.72
C LEU A 111 26.85 21.59 2.69
N LEU A 112 27.39 20.71 3.56
CA LEU A 112 28.85 20.57 3.73
C LEU A 112 29.45 19.16 3.48
N SER A 113 28.70 18.04 3.54
CA SER A 113 29.14 16.72 3.03
C SER A 113 28.15 15.58 3.29
N ASP A 114 28.16 14.60 2.37
CA ASP A 114 27.65 13.20 2.37
C ASP A 114 26.20 12.88 1.92
N ASP A 115 26.11 11.88 1.03
CA ASP A 115 24.90 11.33 0.37
C ASP A 115 23.94 10.59 1.32
N LEU A 116 24.32 10.35 2.58
CA LEU A 116 23.65 9.40 3.46
C LEU A 116 22.23 9.82 3.88
N VAL A 117 21.97 11.12 3.92
CA VAL A 117 20.65 11.71 4.28
C VAL A 117 19.87 12.14 3.04
N ALA A 118 20.37 11.85 1.84
CA ALA A 118 19.70 12.19 0.60
C ALA A 118 18.33 11.51 0.52
N GLY A 119 17.29 12.31 0.25
CA GLY A 119 15.90 11.83 0.14
C GLY A 119 15.18 11.58 1.46
N VAL A 120 15.77 11.93 2.62
CA VAL A 120 15.05 11.93 3.90
C VAL A 120 14.24 13.21 4.03
N GLU A 121 12.94 13.09 4.31
CA GLU A 121 12.05 14.23 4.56
C GLU A 121 11.38 14.13 5.93
N ILE A 122 11.26 15.26 6.64
CA ILE A 122 10.54 15.34 7.91
C ILE A 122 9.37 16.29 7.75
N ARG A 123 8.14 15.81 7.98
CA ARG A 123 6.92 16.64 7.94
C ARG A 123 6.22 16.60 9.28
N CYS A 124 6.03 17.76 9.88
CA CYS A 124 5.42 17.90 11.19
C CYS A 124 4.06 18.59 11.11
N GLN A 125 3.12 18.12 11.92
CA GLN A 125 1.81 18.71 12.16
C GLN A 125 1.65 18.95 13.66
N GLU A 126 1.15 20.13 14.01
CA GLU A 126 0.99 20.57 15.39
C GLU A 126 -0.49 20.80 15.67
N LYS A 127 -0.98 20.19 16.76
CA LYS A 127 -2.30 20.44 17.33
C LYS A 127 -2.11 21.13 18.68
N GLY A 128 -2.32 22.44 18.72
CA GLY A 128 -2.01 23.27 19.89
C GLY A 128 -0.52 23.54 20.02
N THR A 129 -0.16 24.73 20.48
CA THR A 129 1.25 25.18 20.47
C THR A 129 2.08 24.45 21.53
N CYS A 130 3.33 24.13 21.21
CA CYS A 130 4.29 23.58 22.15
C CYS A 130 4.55 24.55 23.32
N PRO A 131 4.43 24.10 24.59
CA PRO A 131 4.72 24.93 25.75
C PRO A 131 6.24 25.13 25.89
N ALA A 132 6.66 26.33 26.33
CA ALA A 132 8.08 26.67 26.50
C ALA A 132 8.84 25.74 27.46
N ALA A 133 8.14 25.07 28.39
CA ALA A 133 8.70 24.09 29.31
C ALA A 133 9.04 22.73 28.66
N CYS A 134 8.50 22.43 27.47
CA CYS A 134 8.73 21.15 26.80
C CYS A 134 9.81 21.27 25.73
N HIS A 135 10.99 20.71 26.01
CA HIS A 135 12.11 20.73 25.07
C HIS A 135 11.97 19.74 23.89
N LEU A 136 11.08 18.74 24.00
CA LEU A 136 10.91 17.70 22.97
C LEU A 136 10.04 18.13 21.78
N CYS A 137 9.14 19.10 21.96
CA CYS A 137 8.31 19.64 20.88
C CYS A 137 8.77 21.01 20.37
N ARG A 138 9.83 21.58 20.97
CA ARG A 138 10.33 22.92 20.65
C ARG A 138 10.72 23.01 19.17
N GLN A 139 10.12 23.98 18.47
CA GLN A 139 10.48 24.36 17.12
C GLN A 139 10.98 25.81 17.14
N ALA A 140 12.04 26.10 16.37
CA ALA A 140 12.63 27.44 16.35
C ALA A 140 11.57 28.50 15.99
N GLY A 141 11.34 29.45 16.88
CA GLY A 141 10.44 30.59 16.67
C GLY A 141 8.95 30.35 16.93
N ARG A 142 8.54 29.23 17.55
CA ARG A 142 7.11 28.90 17.80
C ARG A 142 6.73 28.63 19.25
N ASP A 143 7.59 28.96 20.21
CA ASP A 143 7.33 28.67 21.63
C ASP A 143 6.38 29.70 22.26
N THR A 144 5.42 29.22 23.03
CA THR A 144 4.55 30.07 23.88
C THR A 144 4.68 29.66 25.36
N PRO A 145 4.73 30.61 26.31
CA PRO A 145 4.97 30.30 27.72
C PRO A 145 3.84 29.49 28.36
N SER A 146 2.59 29.71 27.94
CA SER A 146 1.41 28.99 28.44
C SER A 146 0.34 28.83 27.34
N PRO A 147 0.47 27.83 26.46
CA PRO A 147 -0.49 27.60 25.39
C PRO A 147 -1.83 27.10 25.93
N THR A 148 -2.92 27.56 25.31
CA THR A 148 -4.26 27.03 25.57
C THR A 148 -4.38 25.60 25.01
N PRO A 149 -4.77 24.60 25.83
CA PRO A 149 -4.82 23.22 25.38
C PRO A 149 -5.96 23.01 24.37
N VAL A 150 -5.69 22.26 23.29
CA VAL A 150 -6.68 21.96 22.23
C VAL A 150 -7.19 20.52 22.36
N LEU A 151 -8.36 20.23 21.79
CA LEU A 151 -8.91 18.87 21.80
C LEU A 151 -8.01 17.91 21.00
N LEU A 152 -7.47 16.88 21.66
CA LEU A 152 -6.61 15.87 21.03
C LEU A 152 -7.38 14.58 20.74
N GLU A 153 -8.09 14.06 21.74
CA GLU A 153 -8.80 12.79 21.65
C GLU A 153 -10.16 12.86 22.35
N VAL A 154 -11.17 12.25 21.74
CA VAL A 154 -12.49 12.04 22.34
C VAL A 154 -12.52 10.63 22.90
N SER A 155 -12.52 10.50 24.23
CA SER A 155 -12.44 9.19 24.90
C SER A 155 -13.82 8.57 25.10
N ARG A 156 -14.84 9.39 25.38
CA ARG A 156 -16.20 8.89 25.60
C ARG A 156 -17.26 9.85 25.08
N ILE A 157 -18.12 9.33 24.22
CA ILE A 157 -19.31 10.01 23.70
C ILE A 157 -20.57 9.41 24.32
N VAL A 158 -21.62 10.22 24.45
CA VAL A 158 -22.94 9.78 24.89
C VAL A 158 -23.99 10.27 23.89
N PRO A 159 -24.90 9.40 23.43
CA PRO A 159 -25.89 9.77 22.41
C PRO A 159 -26.87 10.83 22.91
N LEU A 160 -27.24 11.80 22.06
CA LEU A 160 -28.15 12.89 22.44
C LEU A 160 -29.56 12.40 22.78
N TYR A 161 -30.02 11.29 22.18
CA TYR A 161 -31.31 10.70 22.54
C TYR A 161 -31.37 10.24 24.00
N SER A 162 -30.23 10.09 24.71
CA SER A 162 -30.25 9.80 26.15
C SER A 162 -30.71 10.99 27.00
N LEU A 163 -30.72 12.20 26.43
CA LEU A 163 -31.19 13.42 27.08
C LEU A 163 -32.70 13.60 26.95
N VAL A 164 -33.36 12.83 26.08
CA VAL A 164 -34.81 12.79 25.92
C VAL A 164 -35.42 11.97 27.07
N GLN A 165 -36.42 12.54 27.73
CA GLN A 165 -37.04 11.93 28.91
C GLN A 165 -38.12 10.90 28.56
N ASP A 166 -38.88 11.14 27.50
CA ASP A 166 -39.96 10.25 27.09
C ASP A 166 -39.44 9.11 26.19
N ASN A 167 -39.89 7.89 26.45
CA ASN A 167 -39.38 6.71 25.77
C ASN A 167 -39.74 6.65 24.28
N VAL A 168 -40.88 7.24 23.89
CA VAL A 168 -41.39 7.15 22.51
C VAL A 168 -40.56 8.03 21.58
N THR A 169 -40.37 9.31 21.92
CA THR A 169 -39.53 10.24 21.15
C THR A 169 -38.07 9.80 21.20
N LYS A 170 -37.61 9.22 22.31
CA LYS A 170 -36.27 8.64 22.41
C LYS A 170 -36.03 7.51 21.40
N GLU A 171 -36.94 6.56 21.25
CA GLU A 171 -36.79 5.48 20.26
C GLU A 171 -36.94 6.01 18.82
N ALA A 172 -37.84 6.97 18.56
CA ALA A 172 -37.94 7.63 17.27
C ALA A 172 -36.63 8.34 16.89
N PHE A 173 -36.05 9.09 17.82
CA PHE A 173 -34.78 9.79 17.63
C PHE A 173 -33.60 8.82 17.46
N LYS A 174 -33.58 7.73 18.22
CA LYS A 174 -32.59 6.66 18.03
C LYS A 174 -32.70 6.03 16.64
N SER A 175 -33.91 5.75 16.16
CA SER A 175 -34.14 5.25 14.79
C SER A 175 -33.64 6.22 13.72
N ALA A 176 -33.97 7.51 13.84
CA ALA A 176 -33.47 8.56 12.94
C ALA A 176 -31.94 8.69 12.97
N THR A 177 -31.32 8.52 14.15
CA THR A 177 -29.85 8.51 14.31
C THR A 177 -29.22 7.33 13.56
N MET A 178 -29.81 6.14 13.69
CA MET A 178 -29.36 4.95 12.97
C MET A 178 -29.54 5.10 11.45
N SER A 179 -30.68 5.66 11.01
CA SER A 179 -30.96 5.98 9.61
C SER A 179 -29.92 6.95 9.03
N SER A 180 -29.63 8.04 9.74
CA SER A 180 -28.62 9.04 9.35
C SER A 180 -27.23 8.41 9.14
N TYR A 181 -26.80 7.56 10.08
CA TYR A 181 -25.45 7.01 10.09
C TYR A 181 -25.25 5.85 9.10
N TRP A 182 -26.18 4.89 9.06
CA TRP A 182 -26.02 3.65 8.28
C TRP A 182 -26.69 3.68 6.91
N CYS A 183 -27.79 4.43 6.79
CA CYS A 183 -28.65 4.46 5.60
C CYS A 183 -28.73 5.87 4.97
N ALA A 184 -27.77 6.75 5.29
CA ALA A 184 -27.67 8.12 4.78
C ALA A 184 -28.96 8.96 4.94
N GLY A 185 -29.80 8.64 5.91
CA GLY A 185 -31.10 9.29 6.15
C GLY A 185 -32.21 8.92 5.16
N LYS A 186 -31.99 7.94 4.26
CA LYS A 186 -32.92 7.56 3.17
C LYS A 186 -33.44 6.13 3.29
N GLY A 187 -33.59 5.66 4.52
CA GLY A 187 -34.09 4.32 4.82
C GLY A 187 -34.00 4.01 6.30
N ASP A 188 -34.67 2.95 6.71
CA ASP A 188 -34.70 2.51 8.10
C ASP A 188 -33.76 1.34 8.31
N VAL A 189 -33.16 1.26 9.51
CA VAL A 189 -32.34 0.11 9.90
C VAL A 189 -33.25 -0.99 10.44
N ILE A 190 -33.20 -2.17 9.81
CA ILE A 190 -33.88 -3.38 10.26
C ILE A 190 -32.81 -4.41 10.58
N GLU A 191 -32.67 -4.75 11.85
CA GLU A 191 -31.59 -5.64 12.34
C GLU A 191 -30.21 -5.14 11.88
N ASN A 192 -29.61 -5.81 10.89
CA ASN A 192 -28.28 -5.52 10.36
C ASN A 192 -28.27 -4.97 8.92
N TRP A 193 -29.43 -4.60 8.35
CA TRP A 193 -29.51 -4.07 6.98
C TRP A 193 -30.37 -2.80 6.89
N CYS A 194 -30.19 -2.06 5.80
CA CYS A 194 -30.94 -0.83 5.53
C CYS A 194 -32.10 -1.11 4.56
N ARG A 195 -33.34 -0.91 5.03
CA ARG A 195 -34.53 -0.84 4.18
C ARG A 195 -34.62 0.55 3.56
N CYS A 196 -34.14 0.66 2.33
CA CYS A 196 -34.13 1.92 1.59
C CYS A 196 -35.54 2.37 1.20
N ASP A 197 -35.78 3.67 1.23
CA ASP A 197 -36.98 4.27 0.66
C ASP A 197 -36.96 4.15 -0.87
N LEU A 198 -38.14 4.26 -1.51
CA LEU A 198 -38.27 4.23 -2.96
C LEU A 198 -37.48 5.35 -3.66
N THR A 199 -37.26 6.47 -2.97
CA THR A 199 -36.49 7.62 -3.46
C THR A 199 -34.97 7.40 -3.40
N ALA A 200 -34.52 6.29 -2.83
CA ALA A 200 -33.11 5.99 -2.60
C ALA A 200 -32.56 4.88 -3.52
N LEU A 201 -33.23 4.64 -4.66
CA LEU A 201 -32.77 3.73 -5.70
C LEU A 201 -31.76 4.41 -6.63
N GLY A 202 -30.76 3.64 -7.07
CA GLY A 202 -29.77 4.04 -8.06
C GLY A 202 -30.36 4.10 -9.47
N LYS A 203 -29.55 4.52 -10.45
CA LYS A 203 -29.94 4.57 -11.87
C LYS A 203 -30.26 3.18 -12.45
N ASP A 204 -29.67 2.16 -11.86
CA ASP A 204 -29.85 0.74 -12.13
C ASP A 204 -31.07 0.13 -11.44
N GLY A 205 -31.79 0.92 -10.62
CA GLY A 205 -32.92 0.43 -9.83
C GLY A 205 -32.52 -0.34 -8.57
N LEU A 206 -31.23 -0.38 -8.24
CA LEU A 206 -30.72 -1.05 -7.04
C LEU A 206 -30.73 -0.11 -5.83
N PRO A 207 -30.94 -0.60 -4.59
CA PRO A 207 -31.04 0.30 -3.44
C PRO A 207 -29.68 0.89 -3.03
N ASN A 208 -29.63 2.21 -2.88
CA ASN A 208 -28.41 3.00 -2.69
C ASN A 208 -28.42 3.87 -1.41
N CYS A 209 -29.31 3.58 -0.45
CA CYS A 209 -29.32 4.31 0.83
C CYS A 209 -28.09 3.98 1.72
N SER A 210 -27.49 2.80 1.55
CA SER A 210 -26.22 2.44 2.18
C SER A 210 -25.16 2.36 1.08
N PRO A 211 -24.38 3.44 0.84
CA PRO A 211 -23.52 3.54 -0.33
C PRO A 211 -22.30 2.61 -0.20
N LEU A 212 -22.13 1.73 -1.17
CA LEU A 212 -21.02 0.78 -1.24
C LEU A 212 -19.68 1.52 -1.35
N ARG A 213 -18.83 1.38 -0.32
CA ARG A 213 -17.56 2.10 -0.26
C ARG A 213 -16.53 1.54 -1.25
N ARG A 214 -15.67 2.43 -1.75
CA ARG A 214 -14.52 2.08 -2.59
C ARG A 214 -13.49 1.26 -1.80
N PRO A 215 -13.18 0.01 -2.19
CA PRO A 215 -12.08 -0.73 -1.59
C PRO A 215 -10.75 -0.10 -2.00
N VAL A 216 -9.82 0.04 -1.06
CA VAL A 216 -8.50 0.65 -1.34
C VAL A 216 -7.47 -0.46 -1.56
N LEU A 217 -7.18 -0.76 -2.82
CA LEU A 217 -6.14 -1.70 -3.22
C LEU A 217 -4.75 -1.13 -2.91
N ARG A 218 -3.88 -1.93 -2.30
CA ARG A 218 -2.51 -1.56 -1.91
C ARG A 218 -1.55 -2.70 -2.20
N LEU A 219 -0.26 -2.40 -2.36
CA LEU A 219 0.79 -3.42 -2.31
C LEU A 219 0.89 -3.98 -0.88
N ALA A 220 1.13 -5.28 -0.77
CA ALA A 220 1.33 -5.95 0.51
C ALA A 220 2.59 -5.38 1.21
N PRO A 221 2.48 -4.76 2.40
CA PRO A 221 3.62 -4.09 3.04
C PRO A 221 4.77 -5.02 3.45
N HIS A 222 4.47 -6.31 3.61
CA HIS A 222 5.40 -7.34 4.07
C HIS A 222 6.02 -8.15 2.92
N LEU A 223 5.56 -7.95 1.69
CA LEU A 223 6.00 -8.71 0.52
C LEU A 223 6.26 -7.77 -0.66
N GLU A 224 7.52 -7.32 -0.78
CA GLU A 224 7.95 -6.46 -1.87
C GLU A 224 7.83 -7.18 -3.23
N PRO A 225 7.39 -6.50 -4.31
CA PRO A 225 7.36 -7.07 -5.65
C PRO A 225 8.70 -7.67 -6.08
N SER A 226 8.64 -8.77 -6.83
CA SER A 226 9.80 -9.39 -7.47
C SER A 226 9.70 -9.28 -9.00
N SER A 227 10.53 -10.04 -9.70
CA SER A 227 10.51 -10.14 -11.17
C SER A 227 9.24 -10.82 -11.69
N THR A 228 8.69 -11.79 -10.96
CA THR A 228 7.49 -12.53 -11.39
C THR A 228 6.35 -12.46 -10.39
N MET A 229 6.55 -11.81 -9.24
CA MET A 229 5.58 -11.78 -8.16
C MET A 229 5.16 -10.39 -7.76
N VAL A 230 3.85 -10.19 -7.60
CA VAL A 230 3.26 -9.01 -6.96
C VAL A 230 2.20 -9.49 -5.98
N ALA A 231 2.22 -8.93 -4.77
CA ALA A 231 1.24 -9.16 -3.73
C ALA A 231 0.45 -7.90 -3.43
N LEU A 232 -0.87 -8.04 -3.34
CA LEU A 232 -1.84 -6.96 -3.15
C LEU A 232 -2.72 -7.26 -1.94
N GLU A 233 -3.14 -6.22 -1.24
CA GLU A 233 -4.02 -6.32 -0.08
C GLU A 233 -5.02 -5.17 -0.05
N TRP A 234 -6.19 -5.44 0.54
CA TRP A 234 -7.18 -4.42 0.87
C TRP A 234 -7.94 -4.81 2.13
N ILE A 235 -8.52 -3.81 2.78
CA ILE A 235 -9.39 -4.00 3.95
C ILE A 235 -10.82 -4.14 3.44
N ASP A 236 -11.57 -5.05 4.06
CA ASP A 236 -12.99 -5.26 3.77
C ASP A 236 -13.77 -3.96 3.94
N VAL A 237 -14.62 -3.65 2.97
CA VAL A 237 -15.49 -2.48 3.00
C VAL A 237 -16.88 -2.79 3.55
N GLU A 238 -17.19 -4.04 3.88
CA GLU A 238 -18.48 -4.39 4.49
C GLU A 238 -18.68 -3.68 5.84
N PRO A 239 -19.78 -2.91 6.02
CA PRO A 239 -20.12 -2.31 7.30
C PRO A 239 -20.77 -3.33 8.24
N LEU A 240 -20.79 -3.01 9.53
CA LEU A 240 -21.53 -3.80 10.52
C LEU A 240 -23.03 -3.84 10.20
N ILE A 241 -23.60 -2.70 9.77
CA ILE A 241 -25.01 -2.56 9.38
C ILE A 241 -25.07 -1.91 7.99
N GLY A 242 -25.86 -2.47 7.08
CA GLY A 242 -26.09 -1.89 5.75
C GLY A 242 -25.94 -2.91 4.62
N TYR A 243 -25.19 -2.54 3.58
CA TYR A 243 -24.90 -3.44 2.47
C TYR A 243 -24.01 -4.60 2.91
N LYS A 244 -24.09 -5.72 2.17
CA LYS A 244 -23.27 -6.91 2.35
C LYS A 244 -22.43 -7.12 1.11
N VAL A 245 -21.12 -7.33 1.27
CA VAL A 245 -20.22 -7.55 0.13
C VAL A 245 -20.31 -9.01 -0.26
N SER A 246 -20.70 -9.27 -1.50
CA SER A 246 -20.84 -10.63 -2.02
C SER A 246 -19.56 -11.13 -2.69
N ASP A 247 -18.81 -10.22 -3.32
CA ASP A 247 -17.59 -10.52 -4.05
C ASP A 247 -16.68 -9.28 -4.22
N TYR A 248 -15.42 -9.55 -4.56
CA TYR A 248 -14.45 -8.57 -5.02
C TYR A 248 -13.94 -8.97 -6.40
N ILE A 249 -14.05 -8.05 -7.36
CA ILE A 249 -13.59 -8.28 -8.72
C ILE A 249 -12.24 -7.61 -8.91
N ILE A 250 -11.22 -8.41 -9.23
CA ILE A 250 -9.89 -7.93 -9.58
C ILE A 250 -9.67 -8.04 -11.08
N GLN A 251 -9.15 -6.99 -11.68
CA GLN A 251 -8.73 -6.97 -13.06
C GLN A 251 -7.24 -6.67 -13.15
N HIS A 252 -6.50 -7.40 -13.97
CA HIS A 252 -5.09 -7.11 -14.21
C HIS A 252 -4.72 -7.13 -15.69
N LYS A 253 -3.82 -6.23 -16.08
CA LYS A 253 -3.22 -6.21 -17.42
C LYS A 253 -1.78 -5.73 -17.39
N ARG A 254 -0.99 -6.24 -18.33
CA ARG A 254 0.30 -5.65 -18.71
C ARG A 254 0.02 -4.37 -19.50
N VAL A 255 0.73 -3.30 -19.17
CA VAL A 255 0.66 -2.00 -19.86
C VAL A 255 1.92 -1.88 -20.70
N GLU A 256 1.76 -1.82 -22.02
CA GLU A 256 2.88 -1.64 -22.96
C GLU A 256 3.24 -0.16 -23.08
N ASP A 257 2.25 0.69 -23.37
CA ASP A 257 2.38 2.15 -23.36
C ASP A 257 1.33 2.78 -22.42
N PRO A 258 1.73 3.55 -21.39
CA PRO A 258 0.79 4.28 -20.53
C PRO A 258 -0.03 5.35 -21.25
N SER A 259 0.40 5.78 -22.44
CA SER A 259 -0.25 6.82 -23.24
C SER A 259 -1.28 6.30 -24.25
N GLU A 260 -1.31 4.98 -24.48
CA GLU A 260 -2.31 4.36 -25.35
C GLU A 260 -3.69 4.30 -24.69
N ALA A 261 -4.74 4.46 -25.51
CA ALA A 261 -6.11 4.36 -25.07
C ALA A 261 -6.40 2.96 -24.48
N GLU A 262 -7.10 2.90 -23.35
CA GLU A 262 -7.46 1.64 -22.68
C GLU A 262 -8.54 0.86 -23.46
N ILE A 263 -8.16 0.28 -24.60
CA ILE A 263 -9.07 -0.51 -25.46
C ILE A 263 -9.26 -1.93 -24.88
N TYR A 264 -8.23 -2.47 -24.23
CA TYR A 264 -8.27 -3.82 -23.64
C TYR A 264 -8.65 -3.80 -22.16
N THR A 265 -9.78 -4.44 -21.85
CA THR A 265 -10.14 -4.86 -20.51
C THR A 265 -9.32 -6.10 -20.17
N GLY A 266 -8.31 -5.95 -19.31
CA GLY A 266 -7.47 -7.04 -18.80
C GLY A 266 -8.22 -8.26 -18.27
N GLU A 267 -7.49 -9.30 -17.90
CA GLU A 267 -8.05 -10.51 -17.28
C GLU A 267 -8.81 -10.14 -16.01
N VAL A 268 -10.05 -10.62 -15.90
CA VAL A 268 -10.98 -10.36 -14.78
C VAL A 268 -11.10 -11.63 -13.97
N LEU A 269 -10.94 -11.51 -12.65
CA LEU A 269 -11.04 -12.60 -11.70
C LEU A 269 -12.02 -12.22 -10.58
N SER A 270 -12.97 -13.09 -10.32
CA SER A 270 -13.80 -13.10 -9.12
C SER A 270 -13.01 -13.68 -7.96
N LEU A 271 -12.97 -12.97 -6.83
CA LEU A 271 -12.33 -13.48 -5.63
C LEU A 271 -13.03 -14.75 -5.13
N VAL A 272 -14.36 -14.79 -5.22
CA VAL A 272 -15.15 -15.96 -4.81
C VAL A 272 -15.06 -17.09 -5.82
N ASP A 273 -15.50 -16.83 -7.05
CA ASP A 273 -15.79 -17.87 -8.03
C ASP A 273 -14.53 -18.40 -8.72
N ASP A 274 -13.49 -17.57 -8.90
CA ASP A 274 -12.25 -18.01 -9.54
C ASP A 274 -11.18 -18.39 -8.50
N LEU A 275 -11.02 -17.58 -7.44
CA LEU A 275 -9.89 -17.75 -6.53
C LEU A 275 -10.20 -18.66 -5.33
N PHE A 276 -11.27 -18.40 -4.57
CA PHE A 276 -11.60 -19.21 -3.39
C PHE A 276 -12.22 -20.57 -3.72
N SER A 277 -12.94 -20.68 -4.85
CA SER A 277 -13.44 -21.98 -5.34
C SER A 277 -12.33 -22.97 -5.70
N GLY A 278 -11.11 -22.47 -5.94
CA GLY A 278 -9.97 -23.27 -6.38
C GLY A 278 -9.99 -23.65 -7.87
N LEU A 279 -10.88 -23.06 -8.67
CA LEU A 279 -10.91 -23.19 -10.14
C LEU A 279 -9.79 -22.41 -10.82
N GLY A 280 -9.22 -21.42 -10.13
CA GLY A 280 -8.15 -20.55 -10.63
C GLY A 280 -6.79 -21.23 -10.80
N SER A 281 -5.94 -20.60 -11.60
CA SER A 281 -4.57 -21.03 -11.87
C SER A 281 -3.68 -20.96 -10.62
N SER A 282 -2.66 -21.83 -10.53
CA SER A 282 -1.67 -21.80 -9.45
C SER A 282 -0.82 -20.52 -9.40
N CYS A 283 -0.89 -19.71 -10.46
CA CYS A 283 -0.24 -18.41 -10.57
C CYS A 283 -0.90 -17.32 -9.75
N VAL A 284 -2.17 -17.47 -9.37
CA VAL A 284 -2.89 -16.48 -8.56
C VAL A 284 -3.39 -17.17 -7.30
N VAL A 285 -3.07 -16.58 -6.15
CA VAL A 285 -3.50 -17.11 -4.86
C VAL A 285 -4.19 -16.04 -4.04
N ALA A 286 -5.38 -16.34 -3.54
CA ALA A 286 -6.11 -15.50 -2.62
C ALA A 286 -5.93 -15.94 -1.16
N GLY A 287 -5.96 -14.96 -0.27
CA GLY A 287 -5.91 -15.13 1.17
C GLY A 287 -6.89 -14.20 1.89
N ARG A 288 -7.21 -14.57 3.12
CA ARG A 288 -8.02 -13.80 4.07
C ARG A 288 -7.37 -13.90 5.44
N ARG A 289 -7.25 -12.78 6.15
CA ARG A 289 -6.82 -12.74 7.55
C ARG A 289 -7.57 -11.66 8.33
N SER A 290 -7.62 -11.80 9.65
CA SER A 290 -8.11 -10.74 10.53
C SER A 290 -7.09 -9.60 10.60
N GLY A 291 -7.59 -8.36 10.56
CA GLY A 291 -6.81 -7.14 10.76
C GLY A 291 -6.64 -6.80 12.24
N GLU A 292 -6.15 -5.60 12.52
CA GLU A 292 -5.91 -5.14 13.90
C GLU A 292 -7.20 -4.96 14.73
N HIS A 293 -8.34 -4.71 14.07
CA HIS A 293 -9.64 -4.58 14.72
C HIS A 293 -10.44 -5.88 14.59
N PRO A 294 -11.20 -6.31 15.62
CA PRO A 294 -11.91 -7.61 15.65
C PRO A 294 -12.90 -7.87 14.51
N HIS A 295 -13.34 -6.82 13.80
CA HIS A 295 -14.28 -6.88 12.67
C HIS A 295 -13.66 -6.45 11.34
N SER A 296 -12.35 -6.15 11.32
CA SER A 296 -11.65 -5.79 10.10
C SER A 296 -11.09 -7.05 9.46
N MET A 297 -11.60 -7.45 8.30
CA MET A 297 -10.96 -8.48 7.48
C MET A 297 -10.01 -7.85 6.48
N ILE A 298 -8.89 -8.52 6.22
CA ILE A 298 -7.94 -8.15 5.17
C ILE A 298 -7.94 -9.27 4.15
N TYR A 299 -8.24 -8.93 2.91
CA TYR A 299 -8.10 -9.82 1.77
C TYR A 299 -6.77 -9.56 1.09
N SER A 300 -6.16 -10.62 0.57
CA SER A 300 -4.89 -10.54 -0.15
C SER A 300 -4.92 -11.39 -1.41
N ILE A 301 -4.19 -10.95 -2.43
CA ILE A 301 -3.97 -11.70 -3.67
C ILE A 301 -2.48 -11.65 -4.02
N ILE A 302 -1.92 -12.80 -4.38
CA ILE A 302 -0.54 -12.95 -4.85
C ILE A 302 -0.54 -13.49 -6.28
N PHE A 303 0.02 -12.70 -7.19
CA PHE A 303 0.36 -13.13 -8.54
C PHE A 303 1.81 -13.65 -8.53
N LYS A 304 2.08 -14.84 -9.08
CA LYS A 304 3.39 -15.52 -9.03
C LYS A 304 4.06 -15.72 -10.40
N CYS A 305 3.30 -15.56 -11.48
CA CYS A 305 3.74 -15.85 -12.85
C CYS A 305 3.71 -14.61 -13.74
N LEU A 306 3.91 -13.43 -13.17
CA LEU A 306 4.01 -12.20 -13.95
C LEU A 306 5.30 -12.20 -14.76
N GLU A 307 5.30 -11.44 -15.85
CA GLU A 307 6.51 -11.24 -16.62
C GLU A 307 7.41 -10.20 -15.96
N PRO A 308 8.74 -10.40 -16.03
CA PRO A 308 9.70 -9.46 -15.48
C PRO A 308 9.84 -8.19 -16.33
N ASP A 309 10.37 -7.14 -15.71
CA ASP A 309 10.58 -5.83 -16.33
C ASP A 309 9.34 -5.24 -17.05
N SER A 310 8.16 -5.53 -16.51
CA SER A 310 6.88 -5.21 -17.13
C SER A 310 6.02 -4.36 -16.21
N LEU A 311 5.34 -3.36 -16.77
CA LEU A 311 4.40 -2.52 -16.02
C LEU A 311 3.03 -3.20 -15.99
N TYR A 312 2.46 -3.37 -14.80
CA TYR A 312 1.13 -3.95 -14.61
C TYR A 312 0.19 -2.95 -13.95
N LYS A 313 -1.07 -2.93 -14.39
CA LYS A 313 -2.18 -2.22 -13.75
C LYS A 313 -3.16 -3.24 -13.17
N PHE A 314 -3.38 -3.14 -11.86
CA PHE A 314 -4.36 -3.93 -11.12
C PHE A 314 -5.51 -3.02 -10.69
N THR A 315 -6.74 -3.44 -10.93
CA THR A 315 -7.95 -2.68 -10.60
C THR A 315 -8.87 -3.54 -9.74
N LEU A 316 -9.47 -2.97 -8.71
CA LEU A 316 -10.34 -3.66 -7.75
C LEU A 316 -11.62 -2.88 -7.53
N TYR A 317 -12.76 -3.57 -7.54
CA TYR A 317 -14.03 -3.04 -7.04
C TYR A 317 -14.81 -4.11 -6.28
N ALA A 318 -15.70 -3.68 -5.39
CA ALA A 318 -16.58 -4.56 -4.63
C ALA A 318 -17.92 -4.72 -5.34
N VAL A 319 -18.57 -5.87 -5.12
CA VAL A 319 -19.93 -6.16 -5.53
C VAL A 319 -20.75 -6.45 -4.28
N ASP A 320 -21.92 -5.81 -4.14
CA ASP A 320 -22.82 -6.10 -3.01
C ASP A 320 -23.71 -7.33 -3.29
N SER A 321 -24.47 -7.77 -2.28
CA SER A 321 -25.40 -8.89 -2.39
C SER A 321 -26.52 -8.70 -3.42
N ARG A 322 -26.74 -7.47 -3.89
CA ARG A 322 -27.77 -7.07 -4.86
C ARG A 322 -27.20 -6.79 -6.25
N GLY A 323 -25.88 -6.88 -6.42
CA GLY A 323 -25.18 -6.65 -7.69
C GLY A 323 -24.67 -5.22 -7.90
N SER A 324 -24.84 -4.31 -6.95
CA SER A 324 -24.31 -2.94 -7.02
C SER A 324 -22.78 -2.97 -7.01
N ARG A 325 -22.15 -2.05 -7.75
CA ARG A 325 -20.69 -1.97 -7.87
C ARG A 325 -20.15 -0.75 -7.15
N SER A 326 -19.02 -0.91 -6.46
CA SER A 326 -18.30 0.22 -5.87
C SER A 326 -17.56 1.00 -6.95
N ASP A 327 -17.12 2.21 -6.61
CA ASP A 327 -16.02 2.82 -7.35
C ASP A 327 -14.79 1.91 -7.34
N ALA A 328 -14.02 1.92 -8.43
CA ALA A 328 -12.83 1.10 -8.56
C ALA A 328 -11.58 1.78 -7.97
N SER A 329 -10.70 1.02 -7.32
CA SER A 329 -9.33 1.44 -7.01
C SER A 329 -8.33 0.73 -7.90
N PHE A 330 -7.13 1.29 -8.03
CA PHE A 330 -6.08 0.68 -8.84
C PHE A 330 -4.69 0.88 -8.26
N VAL A 331 -3.79 -0.03 -8.62
CA VAL A 331 -2.36 0.02 -8.34
C VAL A 331 -1.61 -0.27 -9.63
N THR A 332 -0.65 0.58 -9.97
CA THR A 332 0.28 0.36 -11.08
C THR A 332 1.67 0.08 -10.53
N VAL A 333 2.28 -1.03 -10.93
CA VAL A 333 3.60 -1.44 -10.45
C VAL A 333 4.41 -2.08 -11.55
N ARG A 334 5.71 -1.76 -11.62
CA ARG A 334 6.66 -2.42 -12.51
C ARG A 334 7.27 -3.62 -11.78
N THR A 335 7.25 -4.79 -12.39
CA THR A 335 7.99 -5.96 -11.88
C THR A 335 9.50 -5.71 -11.96
N SER A 336 10.24 -6.34 -11.05
CA SER A 336 11.70 -6.20 -11.01
C SER A 336 12.36 -6.79 -12.26
N CYS A 337 13.63 -6.44 -12.49
CA CYS A 337 14.39 -7.02 -13.60
C CYS A 337 14.52 -8.54 -13.47
N PRO A 338 14.64 -9.27 -14.59
CA PRO A 338 14.87 -10.70 -14.59
C PRO A 338 16.12 -11.08 -13.79
N MET A 339 16.13 -12.28 -13.21
CA MET A 339 17.31 -12.81 -12.51
C MET A 339 18.47 -12.99 -13.50
N VAL A 340 19.67 -12.58 -13.08
CA VAL A 340 20.89 -12.68 -13.90
C VAL A 340 21.99 -13.33 -13.07
N GLU A 341 22.57 -14.40 -13.61
CA GLU A 341 23.73 -15.07 -13.03
C GLU A 341 25.01 -14.42 -13.55
N ASP A 342 25.63 -13.60 -12.70
CA ASP A 342 26.73 -12.71 -13.10
C ASP A 342 28.00 -13.46 -13.52
N SER A 343 28.33 -14.54 -12.81
CA SER A 343 29.47 -15.41 -13.13
C SER A 343 29.34 -16.08 -14.49
N LYS A 344 28.12 -16.56 -14.82
CA LYS A 344 27.83 -17.15 -16.12
C LYS A 344 27.91 -16.11 -17.24
N ALA A 345 27.49 -14.87 -16.98
CA ALA A 345 27.63 -13.79 -17.95
C ALA A 345 29.11 -13.49 -18.25
N GLU A 346 29.97 -13.47 -17.22
CA GLU A 346 31.41 -13.26 -17.37
C GLU A 346 32.07 -14.43 -18.12
N GLU A 347 31.76 -15.68 -17.76
CA GLU A 347 32.25 -16.88 -18.47
C GLU A 347 31.89 -16.86 -19.96
N ILE A 348 30.65 -16.46 -20.30
CA ILE A 348 30.22 -16.36 -21.70
C ILE A 348 30.96 -15.23 -22.42
N ALA A 349 31.23 -14.10 -21.76
CA ALA A 349 32.00 -13.01 -22.35
C ALA A 349 33.41 -13.47 -22.72
N ASP A 350 34.10 -14.14 -21.80
CA ASP A 350 35.44 -14.70 -22.02
C ASP A 350 35.43 -15.76 -23.13
N LYS A 351 34.43 -16.64 -23.13
CA LYS A 351 34.25 -17.66 -24.18
C LYS A 351 34.06 -17.01 -25.55
N VAL A 352 33.22 -15.98 -25.66
CA VAL A 352 32.96 -15.28 -26.93
C VAL A 352 34.22 -14.56 -27.40
N TYR A 353 34.95 -13.90 -26.50
CA TYR A 353 36.24 -13.28 -26.84
C TYR A 353 37.24 -14.29 -27.40
N ASN A 354 37.36 -15.46 -26.75
CA ASN A 354 38.25 -16.53 -27.23
C ASN A 354 37.82 -17.09 -28.59
N LEU A 355 36.51 -17.23 -28.85
CA LEU A 355 35.99 -17.66 -30.14
C LEU A 355 36.24 -16.63 -31.25
N TYR A 356 36.13 -15.33 -30.94
CA TYR A 356 36.46 -14.26 -31.89
C TYR A 356 37.96 -14.21 -32.19
N ASN A 357 38.81 -14.50 -31.20
CA ASN A 357 40.26 -14.62 -31.41
C ASN A 357 40.69 -15.91 -32.13
N GLY A 358 39.79 -16.87 -32.40
CA GLY A 358 40.11 -18.05 -33.21
C GLY A 358 40.26 -17.74 -34.72
N TYR A 359 39.73 -16.58 -35.18
CA TYR A 359 39.81 -15.96 -36.51
C TYR A 359 39.51 -16.81 -37.76
N THR A 360 39.32 -18.14 -37.68
CA THR A 360 39.44 -18.99 -38.88
C THR A 360 38.40 -20.11 -39.03
N SER A 361 37.57 -20.39 -38.03
CA SER A 361 36.60 -21.49 -38.11
C SER A 361 35.15 -21.00 -38.18
N GLY A 362 34.45 -21.32 -39.28
CA GLY A 362 33.00 -21.10 -39.38
C GLY A 362 32.19 -21.83 -38.29
N LYS A 363 32.76 -22.90 -37.70
CA LYS A 363 32.17 -23.58 -36.55
C LYS A 363 32.25 -22.73 -35.28
N GLU A 364 33.35 -22.00 -35.08
CA GLU A 364 33.52 -21.09 -33.93
C GLU A 364 32.57 -19.91 -34.04
N GLN A 365 32.47 -19.29 -35.22
CA GLN A 365 31.50 -18.22 -35.50
C GLN A 365 30.05 -18.68 -35.23
N GLN A 366 29.67 -19.88 -35.71
CA GLN A 366 28.34 -20.40 -35.45
C GLN A 366 28.12 -20.74 -33.97
N THR A 367 29.14 -21.23 -33.27
CA THR A 367 29.08 -21.53 -31.83
C THR A 367 28.91 -20.25 -31.00
N ALA A 368 29.65 -19.18 -31.34
CA ALA A 368 29.52 -17.87 -30.70
C ALA A 368 28.10 -17.30 -30.90
N TYR A 369 27.62 -17.30 -32.15
CA TYR A 369 26.27 -16.83 -32.47
C TYR A 369 25.18 -17.63 -31.73
N ASN A 370 25.26 -18.97 -31.73
CA ASN A 370 24.29 -19.81 -31.02
C ASN A 370 24.30 -19.53 -29.51
N THR A 371 25.50 -19.45 -28.90
CA THR A 371 25.64 -19.15 -27.47
C THR A 371 24.97 -17.81 -27.11
N LEU A 372 25.18 -16.76 -27.91
CA LEU A 372 24.58 -15.44 -27.69
C LEU A 372 23.06 -15.40 -27.95
N MET A 373 22.56 -16.27 -28.84
CA MET A 373 21.13 -16.37 -29.17
C MET A 373 20.33 -17.27 -28.21
N GLU A 374 20.99 -18.21 -27.54
CA GLU A 374 20.38 -19.11 -26.56
C GLU A 374 20.13 -18.44 -25.20
N VAL A 375 20.95 -17.46 -24.82
CA VAL A 375 20.80 -16.75 -23.55
C VAL A 375 19.64 -15.75 -23.54
N SER A 376 19.10 -15.49 -22.34
CA SER A 376 18.05 -14.47 -22.17
C SER A 376 18.57 -13.07 -22.51
N PRO A 377 17.75 -12.14 -23.02
CA PRO A 377 18.20 -10.78 -23.32
C PRO A 377 18.90 -10.05 -22.16
N PRO A 378 18.43 -10.12 -20.90
CA PRO A 378 19.14 -9.53 -19.75
C PRO A 378 20.53 -10.12 -19.53
N LEU A 379 20.68 -11.44 -19.71
CA LEU A 379 21.97 -12.11 -19.60
C LEU A 379 22.90 -11.70 -20.74
N LEU A 380 22.38 -11.61 -21.97
CA LEU A 380 23.13 -11.10 -23.13
C LEU A 380 23.63 -9.67 -22.92
N TYR A 381 22.78 -8.79 -22.37
CA TYR A 381 23.18 -7.43 -22.02
C TYR A 381 24.26 -7.40 -20.93
N ARG A 382 24.22 -8.35 -20.00
CA ARG A 382 25.27 -8.52 -18.99
C ARG A 382 26.57 -9.08 -19.57
N VAL A 383 26.50 -9.98 -20.53
CA VAL A 383 27.66 -10.47 -21.30
C VAL A 383 28.32 -9.30 -22.03
N GLN A 384 27.54 -8.45 -22.70
CA GLN A 384 28.06 -7.25 -23.35
C GLN A 384 28.79 -6.33 -22.35
N HIS A 385 28.23 -6.14 -21.15
CA HIS A 385 28.86 -5.35 -20.10
C HIS A 385 30.24 -5.91 -19.73
N HIS A 386 30.34 -7.19 -19.40
CA HIS A 386 31.61 -7.83 -19.04
C HIS A 386 32.61 -7.85 -20.19
N TYR A 387 32.16 -8.14 -21.42
CA TYR A 387 33.02 -8.12 -22.59
C TYR A 387 33.67 -6.75 -22.77
N ASN A 388 32.88 -5.67 -22.71
CA ASN A 388 33.42 -4.33 -22.85
C ASN A 388 34.31 -3.94 -21.65
N SER A 389 33.98 -4.37 -20.43
CA SER A 389 34.82 -4.11 -19.26
C SER A 389 36.24 -4.68 -19.39
N HIS A 390 36.39 -5.85 -20.02
CA HIS A 390 37.69 -6.54 -20.13
C HIS A 390 38.39 -6.31 -21.48
N TYR A 391 37.63 -6.25 -22.58
CA TYR A 391 38.17 -6.41 -23.94
C TYR A 391 37.91 -5.23 -24.89
N GLU A 392 37.25 -4.15 -24.44
CA GLU A 392 36.92 -2.99 -25.29
C GLU A 392 38.13 -2.39 -26.03
N LYS A 393 39.33 -2.51 -25.44
CA LYS A 393 40.60 -2.10 -26.07
C LYS A 393 40.89 -2.80 -27.40
N PHE A 394 40.31 -3.97 -27.64
CA PHE A 394 40.47 -4.79 -28.85
C PHE A 394 39.25 -4.69 -29.80
N GLY A 395 38.36 -3.74 -29.54
CA GLY A 395 37.08 -3.57 -30.23
C GLY A 395 35.93 -3.81 -29.26
N ASP A 396 34.94 -2.90 -29.27
CA ASP A 396 33.74 -3.10 -28.46
C ASP A 396 32.95 -4.32 -28.93
N PHE A 397 32.12 -4.89 -28.04
CA PHE A 397 31.35 -6.10 -28.31
C PHE A 397 30.49 -6.02 -29.57
N VAL A 398 29.93 -4.84 -29.88
CA VAL A 398 29.02 -4.65 -31.02
C VAL A 398 29.82 -4.69 -32.31
N TRP A 399 30.82 -3.83 -32.39
CA TRP A 399 31.72 -3.73 -33.53
C TRP A 399 32.40 -5.06 -33.80
N ARG A 400 32.90 -5.73 -32.74
CA ARG A 400 33.57 -7.02 -32.86
C ARG A 400 32.63 -8.14 -33.29
N SER A 401 31.39 -8.15 -32.81
CA SER A 401 30.40 -9.13 -33.27
C SER A 401 30.02 -8.91 -34.73
N GLU A 402 30.01 -7.67 -35.22
CA GLU A 402 29.77 -7.36 -36.63
C GLU A 402 30.93 -7.81 -37.53
N ASP A 403 32.17 -7.61 -37.10
CA ASP A 403 33.37 -8.04 -37.82
C ASP A 403 33.44 -9.58 -37.94
N GLU A 404 33.21 -10.30 -36.84
CA GLU A 404 33.40 -11.75 -36.78
C GLU A 404 32.19 -12.57 -37.26
N LEU A 405 30.97 -12.05 -37.09
CA LEU A 405 29.73 -12.78 -37.42
C LEU A 405 28.98 -12.19 -38.63
N GLY A 406 29.38 -11.00 -39.08
CA GLY A 406 28.74 -10.23 -40.13
C GLY A 406 27.54 -9.38 -39.63
N PRO A 407 27.14 -8.36 -40.41
CA PRO A 407 26.18 -7.33 -39.98
C PRO A 407 24.82 -7.88 -39.58
N ARG A 408 24.31 -8.87 -40.33
CA ARG A 408 22.96 -9.44 -40.09
C ARG A 408 22.89 -10.17 -38.75
N LYS A 409 23.90 -10.97 -38.42
CA LYS A 409 23.94 -11.73 -37.15
C LYS A 409 24.14 -10.80 -35.97
N ALA A 410 25.07 -9.85 -36.07
CA ALA A 410 25.29 -8.83 -35.06
C ALA A 410 24.02 -8.02 -34.78
N HIS A 411 23.31 -7.59 -35.82
CA HIS A 411 22.06 -6.83 -35.65
C HIS A 411 20.95 -7.64 -34.96
N LEU A 412 20.84 -8.95 -35.24
CA LEU A 412 19.90 -9.83 -34.54
C LEU A 412 20.23 -9.96 -33.05
N ILE A 413 21.51 -10.03 -32.70
CA ILE A 413 21.97 -10.04 -31.30
C ILE A 413 21.57 -8.72 -30.61
N LEU A 414 21.87 -7.57 -31.22
CA LEU A 414 21.53 -6.25 -30.68
C LEU A 414 20.03 -6.08 -30.45
N ARG A 415 19.21 -6.48 -31.42
CA ARG A 415 17.75 -6.33 -31.36
C ARG A 415 17.11 -7.10 -30.20
N ARG A 416 17.78 -8.14 -29.67
CA ARG A 416 17.29 -8.83 -28.46
C ARG A 416 17.37 -7.93 -27.23
N MET A 417 18.41 -7.12 -27.12
CA MET A 417 18.63 -6.22 -25.99
C MET A 417 17.70 -4.99 -26.03
N ASP A 418 17.13 -4.68 -27.19
CA ASP A 418 16.17 -3.57 -27.34
C ASP A 418 14.94 -3.70 -26.45
N ARG A 419 14.53 -4.93 -26.15
CA ARG A 419 13.35 -5.24 -25.33
C ARG A 419 13.55 -4.98 -23.83
N ILE A 420 14.79 -4.75 -23.39
CA ILE A 420 15.09 -4.46 -21.98
C ILE A 420 14.81 -3.00 -21.71
N SER A 421 14.08 -2.70 -20.63
CA SER A 421 13.76 -1.33 -20.26
C SER A 421 14.99 -0.53 -19.89
N LEU A 422 14.87 0.80 -19.99
CA LEU A 422 15.92 1.72 -19.54
C LEU A 422 16.27 1.52 -18.05
N PHE A 423 15.27 1.21 -17.22
CA PHE A 423 15.46 0.93 -15.81
C PHE A 423 16.37 -0.29 -15.59
N CYS A 424 16.05 -1.41 -16.25
CA CYS A 424 16.86 -2.62 -16.13
C CYS A 424 18.23 -2.50 -16.80
N ARG A 425 18.33 -1.81 -17.93
CA ARG A 425 19.63 -1.49 -18.55
C ARG A 425 20.55 -0.72 -17.61
N SER A 426 20.01 0.20 -16.81
CA SER A 426 20.77 0.93 -15.81
C SER A 426 21.27 0.00 -14.69
N LEU A 427 20.40 -0.87 -14.16
CA LEU A 427 20.76 -1.78 -13.07
C LEU A 427 21.74 -2.88 -13.53
N LEU A 428 21.59 -3.39 -14.75
CA LEU A 428 22.45 -4.44 -15.32
C LEU A 428 23.87 -3.95 -15.65
N ARG A 429 24.13 -2.64 -15.59
CA ARG A 429 25.48 -2.04 -15.68
C ARG A 429 26.19 -1.91 -14.33
N SER A 430 25.63 -2.46 -13.26
CA SER A 430 26.23 -2.42 -11.93
C SER A 430 27.59 -3.14 -11.88
N GLY A 431 28.45 -2.80 -10.93
CA GLY A 431 29.77 -3.45 -10.80
C GLY A 431 29.69 -4.95 -10.54
N PHE A 432 28.67 -5.41 -9.81
CA PHE A 432 28.35 -6.82 -9.65
C PHE A 432 26.85 -7.03 -9.44
N ILE A 433 26.40 -8.26 -9.72
CA ILE A 433 25.03 -8.71 -9.45
C ILE A 433 25.08 -10.01 -8.64
N GLN A 434 24.36 -10.05 -7.52
CA GLN A 434 24.18 -11.26 -6.72
C GLN A 434 22.71 -11.63 -6.61
N SER A 435 22.41 -12.91 -6.44
CA SER A 435 21.05 -13.36 -6.15
C SER A 435 20.85 -13.54 -4.65
N ARG A 436 19.75 -13.03 -4.12
CA ARG A 436 19.25 -13.35 -2.79
C ARG A 436 17.91 -14.03 -2.89
N THR A 437 17.76 -15.12 -2.17
CA THR A 437 16.47 -15.81 -2.02
C THR A 437 15.91 -15.46 -0.65
N GLU A 438 14.67 -14.99 -0.63
CA GLU A 438 13.90 -14.77 0.58
C GLU A 438 12.71 -15.74 0.60
N SER A 439 12.40 -16.29 1.77
CA SER A 439 11.22 -17.12 1.98
C SER A 439 10.23 -16.32 2.80
N VAL A 440 9.04 -16.06 2.25
CA VAL A 440 8.02 -15.24 2.91
C VAL A 440 6.73 -16.05 3.06
N PRO A 441 6.09 -16.04 4.25
CA PRO A 441 4.80 -16.70 4.43
C PRO A 441 3.68 -15.93 3.73
N TYR A 442 2.65 -16.66 3.29
CA TYR A 442 1.41 -16.12 2.78
C TYR A 442 0.24 -17.04 3.13
N MET A 443 -0.95 -16.45 3.21
CA MET A 443 -2.19 -17.20 3.44
C MET A 443 -2.77 -17.66 2.11
N LEU A 444 -3.07 -18.96 2.00
CA LEU A 444 -3.87 -19.56 0.94
C LEU A 444 -5.21 -19.96 1.54
N CYS A 445 -6.30 -19.33 1.10
CA CYS A 445 -7.64 -19.68 1.55
C CYS A 445 -8.44 -20.32 0.41
N ARG A 446 -9.27 -21.31 0.76
CA ARG A 446 -10.25 -21.94 -0.15
C ARG A 446 -11.59 -22.05 0.54
N SER A 447 -12.66 -22.02 -0.25
CA SER A 447 -14.00 -22.25 0.27
C SER A 447 -14.24 -23.74 0.47
N ASP A 448 -14.79 -24.10 1.63
CA ASP A 448 -15.20 -25.47 1.94
C ASP A 448 -16.58 -25.80 1.34
N ASP A 449 -17.40 -24.78 1.07
CA ASP A 449 -18.78 -24.92 0.59
C ASP A 449 -18.90 -24.53 -0.88
N THR A 450 -19.43 -25.45 -1.70
CA THR A 450 -19.94 -25.09 -3.04
C THR A 450 -21.25 -24.35 -2.85
N ARG A 451 -21.23 -23.01 -3.01
CA ARG A 451 -22.42 -22.17 -2.87
C ARG A 451 -23.53 -22.69 -3.81
N PRO A 452 -24.78 -22.87 -3.34
CA PRO A 452 -25.89 -23.19 -4.24
C PRO A 452 -26.15 -21.99 -5.14
N GLY A 453 -25.80 -22.11 -6.42
CA GLY A 453 -26.12 -21.11 -7.43
C GLY A 453 -27.62 -21.09 -7.70
N GLY A 454 -28.27 -19.91 -7.64
CA GLY A 454 -29.65 -19.79 -8.12
C GLY A 454 -30.52 -18.67 -7.57
N THR A 455 -30.16 -17.97 -6.49
CA THR A 455 -30.97 -16.84 -6.00
C THR A 455 -30.31 -15.50 -6.32
N LEU A 456 -31.10 -14.50 -6.72
CA LEU A 456 -30.72 -13.10 -6.98
C LEU A 456 -29.98 -12.38 -5.82
N TRP A 457 -29.79 -13.08 -4.70
CA TRP A 457 -29.27 -12.59 -3.45
C TRP A 457 -28.03 -13.41 -3.13
N HIS A 458 -26.87 -12.78 -3.23
CA HIS A 458 -25.60 -13.42 -2.86
C HIS A 458 -25.35 -13.23 -1.36
N SER A 459 -24.85 -14.27 -0.69
CA SER A 459 -24.48 -14.22 0.73
C SER A 459 -23.24 -13.34 0.96
N SER A 460 -23.07 -12.86 2.19
CA SER A 460 -21.88 -12.09 2.57
C SER A 460 -20.61 -12.93 2.43
N LEU A 461 -19.62 -12.38 1.74
CA LEU A 461 -18.27 -12.94 1.65
C LEU A 461 -17.60 -13.01 3.03
N HIS A 462 -17.87 -12.01 3.88
CA HIS A 462 -17.34 -11.97 5.24
C HIS A 462 -17.77 -13.21 6.05
N GLU A 463 -19.01 -13.65 5.89
CA GLU A 463 -19.58 -14.82 6.60
C GLU A 463 -19.20 -16.17 5.98
N THR A 464 -18.55 -16.16 4.80
CA THR A 464 -18.18 -17.39 4.11
C THR A 464 -17.10 -18.15 4.88
N ARG A 465 -17.33 -19.45 5.09
CA ARG A 465 -16.34 -20.35 5.69
C ARG A 465 -15.23 -20.63 4.68
N LEU A 466 -14.01 -20.29 5.07
CA LEU A 466 -12.81 -20.54 4.28
C LEU A 466 -11.82 -21.35 5.12
N ALA A 467 -11.30 -22.43 4.56
CA ALA A 467 -10.14 -23.12 5.08
C ALA A 467 -8.88 -22.38 4.61
N CYS A 468 -8.16 -21.79 5.55
CA CYS A 468 -6.95 -21.02 5.29
C CYS A 468 -5.71 -21.76 5.80
N LEU A 469 -4.71 -21.90 4.94
CA LEU A 469 -3.43 -22.54 5.23
C LEU A 469 -2.30 -21.53 5.00
N GLU A 470 -1.39 -21.45 5.96
CA GLU A 470 -0.15 -20.70 5.77
C GLU A 470 0.81 -21.52 4.89
N LYS A 471 1.31 -20.90 3.82
CA LYS A 471 2.31 -21.46 2.93
C LYS A 471 3.49 -20.51 2.81
N VAL A 472 4.62 -21.02 2.36
CA VAL A 472 5.82 -20.22 2.11
C VAL A 472 6.03 -20.08 0.62
N VAL A 473 6.39 -18.87 0.18
CA VAL A 473 6.84 -18.63 -1.19
C VAL A 473 8.30 -18.22 -1.18
N THR A 474 9.08 -18.80 -2.09
CA THR A 474 10.48 -18.45 -2.31
C THR A 474 10.56 -17.37 -3.38
N VAL A 475 11.22 -16.27 -3.04
CA VAL A 475 11.34 -15.08 -3.88
C VAL A 475 12.81 -14.81 -4.14
N GLN A 476 13.22 -14.93 -5.39
CA GLN A 476 14.56 -14.56 -5.81
C GLN A 476 14.59 -13.10 -6.24
N ARG A 477 15.64 -12.38 -5.82
CA ARG A 477 15.89 -11.00 -6.21
C ARG A 477 17.36 -10.79 -6.54
N ASN A 478 17.62 -9.95 -7.54
CA ASN A 478 18.96 -9.44 -7.80
C ASN A 478 19.32 -8.37 -6.75
N ILE A 479 20.56 -8.42 -6.30
CA ILE A 479 21.24 -7.40 -5.51
C ILE A 479 22.27 -6.76 -6.42
N TYR A 480 22.13 -5.46 -6.60
CA TYR A 480 23.00 -4.64 -7.43
C TYR A 480 23.94 -3.85 -6.52
N GLY A 481 25.24 -3.79 -6.87
CA GLY A 481 26.18 -2.98 -6.12
C GLY A 481 27.38 -2.49 -6.94
N LYS A 482 28.10 -1.53 -6.36
CA LYS A 482 29.29 -0.91 -6.97
C LYS A 482 30.57 -1.73 -6.74
N SER A 483 30.73 -2.35 -5.56
CA SER A 483 31.86 -3.23 -5.22
C SER A 483 31.39 -4.41 -4.36
N LYS A 484 32.06 -5.57 -4.46
CA LYS A 484 31.67 -6.80 -3.73
C LYS A 484 31.70 -6.66 -2.18
N LEU A 485 32.19 -5.54 -1.64
CA LEU A 485 32.17 -5.17 -0.23
C LEU A 485 30.89 -4.34 0.06
N ARG A 486 30.11 -4.79 1.05
CA ARG A 486 28.72 -4.38 1.39
C ARG A 486 28.38 -2.89 1.41
#